data_AF-A0A315XF59-F1
#
_entry.id   AF-A0A315XF59-F1
#
_cell.length_a   1.000
_cell.length_b   1.000
_cell.length_c   1.000
_cell.angle_alpha   90.00
_cell.angle_beta   90.00
_cell.angle_gamma   90.00
#
_symmetry.space_group_name_H-M   'P 1'
#
loop_
_entity.id
_entity.type
_entity.pdbx_description
1 polymer ?
#
loop_
_entity_poly.entity_id
_entity_poly.type
_entity_poly.pdbx_seq_one_letter_code
_entity_poly.pdbx_strand_id
1 'polypeptide(L)'
;MHDELKERLKKLENNYNGKEFLSIVNNIKKNRINDDELLEQIETLSLKRFREKVTLTLGTFAGNALEIAGTTVGVVLPYLMNNDFAYYISALILMATLHPLSHFLAGRLVGIRFTHYYLNGPARIEPTLRINYYSYLKTNSEKRALMHASGVIGTLLAPLIAAHIAFYSGSAGVAQNLIYFFLLLIVFELLTSTKIGDLMKAKREYGLKN
;
A
#
# COMPACT_ATOMS: atom_id res chain seq x y z
N MET A 1 25.24 20.20 -3.55
CA MET A 1 24.01 19.56 -3.03
C MET A 1 24.03 18.05 -3.20
N HIS A 2 24.33 17.50 -4.39
CA HIS A 2 24.37 16.04 -4.59
C HIS A 2 25.42 15.34 -3.71
N ASP A 3 26.66 15.85 -3.72
CA ASP A 3 27.76 15.25 -2.93
C ASP A 3 27.50 15.31 -1.42
N GLU A 4 26.87 16.37 -0.94
CA GLU A 4 26.45 16.51 0.46
C GLU A 4 25.42 15.44 0.86
N LEU A 5 24.43 15.16 -0.01
CA LEU A 5 23.44 14.10 0.25
C LEU A 5 24.08 12.71 0.20
N LYS A 6 25.02 12.47 -0.73
CA LYS A 6 25.81 11.23 -0.79
C LYS A 6 26.63 11.02 0.49
N GLU A 7 27.28 12.08 1.00
CA GLU A 7 28.05 12.02 2.24
C GLU A 7 27.16 11.72 3.46
N ARG A 8 25.99 12.36 3.53
CA ARG A 8 25.00 12.10 4.58
C ARG A 8 24.46 10.67 4.53
N LEU A 9 24.20 10.12 3.34
CA LEU A 9 23.81 8.71 3.17
C LEU A 9 24.91 7.76 3.63
N LYS A 10 26.17 8.02 3.26
CA LYS A 10 27.31 7.21 3.70
C LYS A 10 27.43 7.14 5.23
N LYS A 11 27.13 8.24 5.93
CA LYS A 11 27.08 8.24 7.41
C LYS A 11 25.98 7.31 7.96
N LEU A 12 24.83 7.21 7.27
CA LEU A 12 23.71 6.34 7.67
C LEU A 12 23.96 4.84 7.45
N GLU A 13 24.94 4.47 6.63
CA GLU A 13 25.32 3.06 6.45
C GLU A 13 25.85 2.46 7.75
N ASN A 14 26.62 3.25 8.50
CA ASN A 14 27.24 2.86 9.76
C ASN A 14 26.38 3.19 10.98
N ASN A 15 25.69 4.35 10.97
CA ASN A 15 24.84 4.79 12.08
C ASN A 15 23.46 5.21 11.56
N TYR A 16 22.56 4.22 11.41
CA TYR A 16 21.27 4.46 10.78
C TYR A 16 20.34 5.27 11.67
N ASN A 17 19.88 6.40 11.14
CA ASN A 17 18.85 7.24 11.72
C ASN A 17 17.69 7.39 10.73
N GLY A 18 16.52 6.85 11.09
CA GLY A 18 15.34 6.88 10.22
C GLY A 18 14.81 8.29 9.93
N LYS A 19 14.94 9.24 10.87
CA LYS A 19 14.52 10.64 10.64
C LYS A 19 15.42 11.32 9.61
N GLU A 20 16.72 11.08 9.71
CA GLU A 20 17.71 11.61 8.79
C GLU A 20 17.56 11.00 7.39
N PHE A 21 17.34 9.69 7.29
CA PHE A 21 17.02 9.03 6.02
C PHE A 21 15.78 9.65 5.34
N LEU A 22 14.70 9.86 6.10
CA LEU A 22 13.49 10.50 5.59
C LEU A 22 13.73 11.97 5.18
N SER A 23 14.61 12.68 5.88
CA SER A 23 15.01 14.05 5.54
C SER A 23 15.69 14.11 4.16
N ILE A 24 16.64 13.20 3.91
CA ILE A 24 17.33 13.07 2.61
C ILE A 24 16.33 12.74 1.50
N VAL A 25 15.47 11.74 1.72
CA VAL A 25 14.42 11.34 0.78
C VAL A 25 13.49 12.52 0.45
N ASN A 26 13.08 13.29 1.45
CA ASN A 26 12.21 14.45 1.24
C ASN A 26 12.92 15.59 0.50
N ASN A 27 14.22 15.80 0.74
CA ASN A 27 15.02 16.77 0.00
C ASN A 27 15.06 16.41 -1.50
N ILE A 28 15.32 15.14 -1.81
CA ILE A 28 15.31 14.62 -3.19
C ILE A 28 13.96 14.83 -3.87
N LYS A 29 12.86 14.51 -3.18
CA LYS A 29 11.51 14.70 -3.73
C LYS A 29 11.19 16.18 -3.99
N LYS A 30 11.58 17.08 -3.09
CA LYS A 30 11.33 18.52 -3.20
C LYS A 30 12.15 19.15 -4.32
N ASN A 31 13.43 18.79 -4.42
CA ASN A 31 14.36 19.35 -5.39
C ASN A 31 14.38 18.58 -6.72
N ARG A 32 13.54 17.55 -6.87
CA ARG A 32 13.44 16.68 -8.05
C ARG A 32 14.79 16.15 -8.53
N ILE A 33 15.64 15.76 -7.58
CA ILE A 33 16.98 15.24 -7.88
C ILE A 33 16.84 13.89 -8.60
N ASN A 34 17.40 13.82 -9.81
CA ASN A 34 17.39 12.62 -10.67
C ASN A 34 18.82 12.11 -10.92
N ASP A 35 19.54 11.86 -9.85
CA ASP A 35 20.90 11.29 -9.86
C ASP A 35 20.83 9.79 -9.61
N ASP A 36 21.08 9.00 -10.63
CA ASP A 36 20.87 7.55 -10.61
C ASP A 36 21.73 6.85 -9.55
N GLU A 37 22.96 7.29 -9.34
CA GLU A 37 23.86 6.73 -8.33
C GLU A 37 23.32 7.01 -6.92
N LEU A 38 22.90 8.24 -6.67
CA LEU A 38 22.31 8.63 -5.38
C LEU A 38 21.01 7.83 -5.10
N LEU A 39 20.15 7.68 -6.10
CA LEU A 39 18.90 6.93 -5.96
C LEU A 39 19.14 5.43 -5.72
N GLU A 40 20.18 4.86 -6.34
CA GLU A 40 20.57 3.46 -6.14
C GLU A 40 21.15 3.22 -4.74
N GLN A 41 21.95 4.16 -4.22
CA GLN A 41 22.45 4.12 -2.84
C GLN A 41 21.29 4.13 -1.83
N ILE A 42 20.26 4.97 -2.05
CA ILE A 42 19.06 5.02 -1.20
C ILE A 42 18.32 3.69 -1.21
N GLU A 43 18.11 3.10 -2.39
CA GLU A 43 17.45 1.81 -2.49
C GLU A 43 18.26 0.70 -1.81
N THR A 44 19.57 0.68 -2.00
CA THR A 44 20.47 -0.30 -1.37
C THR A 44 20.44 -0.21 0.16
N LEU A 45 20.55 1.00 0.71
CA LEU A 45 20.46 1.23 2.15
C LEU A 45 19.07 0.85 2.69
N SER A 46 17.99 1.26 1.99
CA SER A 46 16.63 0.91 2.36
C SER A 46 16.41 -0.61 2.37
N LEU A 47 16.92 -1.31 1.35
CA LEU A 47 16.78 -2.75 1.22
C LEU A 47 17.55 -3.49 2.32
N LYS A 48 18.78 -3.04 2.62
CA LYS A 48 19.57 -3.57 3.73
C LYS A 48 18.80 -3.47 5.05
N ARG A 49 18.27 -2.28 5.39
CA ARG A 49 17.51 -2.05 6.63
C ARG A 49 16.19 -2.82 6.68
N PHE A 50 15.54 -3.00 5.53
CA PHE A 50 14.35 -3.83 5.44
C PHE A 50 14.67 -5.29 5.80
N ARG A 51 15.73 -5.87 5.22
CA ARG A 51 16.15 -7.25 5.48
C ARG A 51 16.58 -7.49 6.92
N GLU A 52 17.16 -6.49 7.59
CA GLU A 52 17.52 -6.57 9.01
C GLU A 52 16.29 -6.61 9.93
N LYS A 53 15.18 -5.98 9.54
CA LYS A 53 13.99 -5.83 10.38
C LYS A 53 12.89 -6.86 10.09
N VAL A 54 12.81 -7.32 8.85
CA VAL A 54 11.71 -8.14 8.36
C VAL A 54 12.21 -9.53 8.06
N THR A 55 11.70 -10.51 8.81
CA THR A 55 12.11 -11.91 8.71
C THR A 55 11.32 -12.68 7.64
N LEU A 56 10.01 -12.43 7.55
CA LEU A 56 9.14 -13.10 6.59
C LEU A 56 8.88 -12.19 5.39
N THR A 57 9.34 -12.63 4.23
CA THR A 57 9.12 -11.92 2.97
C THR A 57 8.71 -12.90 1.88
N LEU A 58 7.91 -12.42 0.94
CA LEU A 58 7.54 -13.15 -0.27
C LEU A 58 7.91 -12.30 -1.48
N GLY A 59 8.41 -12.93 -2.54
CA GLY A 59 8.62 -12.23 -3.81
C GLY A 59 7.29 -11.67 -4.34
N THR A 60 7.33 -10.57 -5.11
CA THR A 60 6.11 -9.93 -5.63
C THR A 60 5.23 -10.87 -6.45
N PHE A 61 5.81 -11.79 -7.21
CA PHE A 61 5.05 -12.79 -7.96
C PHE A 61 4.23 -13.70 -7.03
N ALA A 62 4.87 -14.33 -6.05
CA ALA A 62 4.21 -15.21 -5.10
C ALA A 62 3.20 -14.46 -4.23
N GLY A 63 3.53 -13.25 -3.77
CA GLY A 63 2.62 -12.40 -3.03
C GLY A 63 1.37 -12.03 -3.85
N ASN A 64 1.54 -11.54 -5.07
CA ASN A 64 0.41 -11.25 -5.97
C ASN A 64 -0.45 -12.50 -6.23
N ALA A 65 0.17 -13.66 -6.43
CA ALA A 65 -0.56 -14.91 -6.63
C ALA A 65 -1.42 -15.26 -5.39
N LEU A 66 -0.88 -15.08 -4.18
CA LEU A 66 -1.64 -15.26 -2.94
C LEU A 66 -2.76 -14.23 -2.78
N GLU A 67 -2.50 -12.95 -3.08
CA GLU A 67 -3.54 -11.93 -3.01
C GLU A 67 -4.67 -12.21 -4.02
N ILE A 68 -4.35 -12.60 -5.26
CA ILE A 68 -5.34 -12.98 -6.27
C ILE A 68 -6.13 -14.23 -5.83
N ALA A 69 -5.45 -15.24 -5.29
CA ALA A 69 -6.11 -16.42 -4.75
C ALA A 69 -7.05 -16.05 -3.58
N GLY A 70 -6.58 -15.19 -2.67
CA GLY A 70 -7.38 -14.67 -1.56
C GLY A 70 -8.59 -13.85 -2.03
N THR A 71 -8.42 -12.97 -3.02
CA THR A 71 -9.53 -12.23 -3.64
C THR A 71 -10.53 -13.19 -4.27
N THR A 72 -10.05 -14.23 -4.96
CA THR A 72 -10.91 -15.26 -5.57
C THR A 72 -11.70 -16.01 -4.50
N VAL A 73 -11.05 -16.41 -3.41
CA VAL A 73 -11.72 -17.01 -2.24
C VAL A 73 -12.76 -16.04 -1.67
N GLY A 74 -12.43 -14.77 -1.49
CA GLY A 74 -13.36 -13.75 -1.03
C GLY A 74 -14.64 -13.68 -1.88
N VAL A 75 -14.50 -13.67 -3.21
CA VAL A 75 -15.65 -13.64 -4.13
C VAL A 75 -16.45 -14.94 -4.12
N VAL A 76 -15.79 -16.10 -4.06
CA VAL A 76 -16.44 -17.41 -4.21
C VAL A 76 -17.06 -17.91 -2.89
N LEU A 77 -16.50 -17.53 -1.75
CA LEU A 77 -16.89 -18.02 -0.43
C LEU A 77 -18.41 -17.91 -0.14
N PRO A 78 -19.10 -16.79 -0.43
CA PRO A 78 -20.53 -16.68 -0.16
C PRO A 78 -21.38 -17.72 -0.90
N TYR A 79 -20.99 -18.06 -2.13
CA TYR A 79 -21.69 -19.06 -2.95
C TYR A 79 -21.48 -20.49 -2.44
N LEU A 80 -20.32 -20.78 -1.83
CA LEU A 80 -20.01 -22.10 -1.29
C LEU A 80 -20.69 -22.36 0.06
N MET A 81 -20.73 -21.34 0.93
CA MET A 81 -21.24 -21.48 2.29
C MET A 81 -22.76 -21.31 2.39
N ASN A 82 -23.37 -20.62 1.41
CA ASN A 82 -24.80 -20.36 1.32
C ASN A 82 -25.42 -19.83 2.63
N ASN A 83 -24.71 -18.91 3.31
CA ASN A 83 -25.21 -18.23 4.50
C ASN A 83 -24.81 -16.76 4.49
N ASP A 84 -25.60 -15.96 5.21
CA ASP A 84 -25.44 -14.51 5.25
C ASP A 84 -24.10 -14.06 5.88
N PHE A 85 -23.55 -14.86 6.78
CA PHE A 85 -22.27 -14.53 7.44
C PHE A 85 -21.10 -14.52 6.46
N ALA A 86 -21.14 -15.37 5.43
CA ALA A 86 -20.08 -15.50 4.45
C ALA A 86 -19.85 -14.22 3.62
N TYR A 87 -20.86 -13.38 3.42
CA TYR A 87 -20.69 -12.09 2.72
C TYR A 87 -19.87 -11.08 3.54
N TYR A 88 -20.01 -11.07 4.87
CA TYR A 88 -19.18 -10.23 5.74
C TYR A 88 -17.73 -10.71 5.75
N ILE A 89 -17.51 -12.03 5.81
CA ILE A 89 -16.18 -12.61 5.70
C ILE A 89 -15.57 -12.31 4.32
N SER A 90 -16.35 -12.42 3.25
CA SER A 90 -15.96 -11.98 1.90
C SER A 90 -15.49 -10.53 1.91
N ALA A 91 -16.26 -9.60 2.49
CA ALA A 91 -15.86 -8.20 2.56
C ALA A 91 -14.50 -8.02 3.27
N LEU A 92 -14.26 -8.71 4.39
CA LEU A 92 -12.99 -8.64 5.12
C LEU A 92 -11.80 -9.22 4.32
N ILE A 93 -11.99 -10.37 3.66
CA ILE A 93 -10.97 -10.98 2.79
C ILE A 93 -10.65 -10.05 1.62
N LEU A 94 -11.69 -9.47 0.99
CA LEU A 94 -11.53 -8.53 -0.11
C LEU A 94 -10.82 -7.25 0.35
N MET A 95 -11.13 -6.72 1.54
CA MET A 95 -10.42 -5.55 2.08
C MET A 95 -8.92 -5.84 2.23
N ALA A 96 -8.59 -6.99 2.82
CA ALA A 96 -7.20 -7.39 3.07
C ALA A 96 -6.40 -7.60 1.76
N THR A 97 -7.05 -8.12 0.71
CA THR A 97 -6.39 -8.49 -0.54
C THR A 97 -6.39 -7.37 -1.59
N LEU A 98 -7.49 -6.64 -1.72
CA LEU A 98 -7.61 -5.53 -2.68
C LEU A 98 -6.75 -4.33 -2.29
N HIS A 99 -6.49 -4.09 -1.00
CA HIS A 99 -5.64 -2.99 -0.56
C HIS A 99 -4.21 -3.08 -1.13
N PRO A 100 -3.42 -4.14 -0.87
CA PRO A 100 -2.08 -4.27 -1.45
C PRO A 100 -2.11 -4.47 -2.97
N LEU A 101 -3.11 -5.18 -3.53
CA LEU A 101 -3.24 -5.31 -4.99
C LEU A 101 -3.45 -3.95 -5.68
N SER A 102 -4.23 -3.05 -5.06
CA SER A 102 -4.45 -1.71 -5.60
C SER A 102 -3.15 -0.91 -5.64
N HIS A 103 -2.37 -0.93 -4.55
CA HIS A 103 -1.02 -0.35 -4.52
C HIS A 103 -0.13 -0.92 -5.61
N PHE A 104 -0.11 -2.26 -5.75
CA PHE A 104 0.68 -2.93 -6.77
C PHE A 104 0.29 -2.47 -8.17
N LEU A 105 -0.98 -2.58 -8.53
CA LEU A 105 -1.48 -2.25 -9.87
C LEU A 105 -1.27 -0.77 -10.18
N ALA A 106 -1.72 0.14 -9.32
CA ALA A 106 -1.55 1.57 -9.52
C ALA A 106 -0.07 1.95 -9.60
N GLY A 107 0.76 1.40 -8.70
CA GLY A 107 2.20 1.64 -8.70
C GLY A 107 2.87 1.18 -9.99
N ARG A 108 2.58 -0.05 -10.46
CA ARG A 108 3.15 -0.59 -11.70
C ARG A 108 2.73 0.22 -12.93
N LEU A 109 1.46 0.63 -13.01
CA LEU A 109 0.93 1.47 -14.09
C LEU A 109 1.64 2.82 -14.18
N VAL A 110 2.06 3.38 -13.04
CA VAL A 110 2.76 4.67 -13.00
C VAL A 110 4.28 4.56 -12.99
N GLY A 111 4.84 3.35 -13.10
CA GLY A 111 6.28 3.09 -13.20
C GLY A 111 7.00 2.78 -11.88
N ILE A 112 6.28 2.70 -10.75
CA ILE A 112 6.82 2.33 -9.45
C ILE A 112 6.97 0.80 -9.39
N ARG A 113 8.13 0.34 -8.93
CA ARG A 113 8.43 -1.08 -8.71
C ARG A 113 8.26 -1.44 -7.24
N PHE A 114 7.90 -2.70 -7.03
CA PHE A 114 7.84 -3.32 -5.71
C PHE A 114 8.78 -4.52 -5.71
N THR A 115 9.32 -4.86 -4.55
CA THR A 115 10.35 -5.92 -4.45
C THR A 115 9.85 -7.14 -3.67
N HIS A 116 9.16 -6.93 -2.56
CA HIS A 116 8.68 -8.00 -1.70
C HIS A 116 7.33 -7.65 -1.09
N TYR A 117 6.52 -8.67 -0.84
CA TYR A 117 5.49 -8.65 0.18
C TYR A 117 6.11 -8.98 1.54
N TYR A 118 5.55 -8.39 2.60
CA TYR A 118 5.88 -8.72 3.97
C TYR A 118 4.71 -8.42 4.89
N LEU A 119 4.73 -8.99 6.09
CA LEU A 119 3.69 -8.72 7.09
C LEU A 119 4.10 -7.56 7.98
N ASN A 120 3.19 -6.58 8.13
CA ASN A 120 3.38 -5.37 8.91
C ASN A 120 2.26 -5.20 9.95
N GLY A 121 2.30 -4.08 10.66
CA GLY A 121 1.34 -3.74 11.71
C GLY A 121 1.74 -4.29 13.09
N PRO A 122 1.02 -3.90 14.15
CA PRO A 122 1.34 -4.32 15.52
C PRO A 122 1.31 -5.84 15.71
N ALA A 123 0.34 -6.49 15.05
CA ALA A 123 0.19 -7.95 15.07
C ALA A 123 1.00 -8.68 13.98
N ARG A 124 1.68 -7.96 13.08
CA ARG A 124 2.46 -8.53 11.95
C ARG A 124 1.66 -9.51 11.10
N ILE A 125 0.43 -9.13 10.76
CA ILE A 125 -0.46 -9.93 9.90
C ILE A 125 -0.92 -9.18 8.66
N GLU A 126 -0.67 -7.87 8.56
CA GLU A 126 -1.15 -7.06 7.45
C GLU A 126 -0.21 -7.19 6.25
N PRO A 127 -0.66 -7.75 5.13
CA PRO A 127 0.17 -7.85 3.93
C PRO A 127 0.52 -6.46 3.41
N THR A 128 1.81 -6.18 3.26
CA THR A 128 2.34 -4.89 2.84
C THR A 128 3.37 -5.07 1.73
N LEU A 129 3.40 -4.12 0.80
CA LEU A 129 4.36 -4.07 -0.29
C LEU A 129 5.57 -3.20 0.05
N ARG A 130 6.77 -3.76 -0.13
CA ARG A 130 8.00 -2.97 -0.14
C ARG A 130 8.16 -2.25 -1.47
N ILE A 131 8.02 -0.93 -1.43
CA ILE A 131 8.34 -0.02 -2.53
C ILE A 131 9.86 -0.02 -2.80
N ASN A 132 10.24 -0.08 -4.07
CA ASN A 132 11.61 0.17 -4.53
C ASN A 132 11.85 1.69 -4.61
N TYR A 133 12.72 2.22 -3.74
CA TYR A 133 12.93 3.66 -3.62
C TYR A 133 13.49 4.30 -4.90
N TYR A 134 14.31 3.59 -5.66
CA TYR A 134 14.85 4.08 -6.94
C TYR A 134 13.73 4.46 -7.92
N SER A 135 12.87 3.49 -8.25
CA SER A 135 11.73 3.73 -9.16
C SER A 135 10.70 4.69 -8.57
N TYR A 136 10.50 4.64 -7.26
CA TYR A 136 9.59 5.53 -6.56
C TYR A 136 10.04 6.99 -6.66
N LEU A 137 11.31 7.29 -6.40
CA LEU A 137 11.84 8.66 -6.42
C LEU A 137 11.94 9.24 -7.84
N LYS A 138 12.15 8.40 -8.86
CA LYS A 138 12.05 8.81 -10.28
C LYS A 138 10.63 9.16 -10.71
N THR A 139 9.62 8.61 -10.06
CA THR A 139 8.21 8.85 -10.39
C THR A 139 7.78 10.22 -9.88
N ASN A 140 7.01 10.99 -10.66
CA ASN A 140 6.55 12.32 -10.24
C ASN A 140 5.59 12.28 -9.02
N SER A 141 5.42 13.42 -8.37
CA SER A 141 4.63 13.56 -7.12
C SER A 141 3.19 13.10 -7.25
N GLU A 142 2.50 13.47 -8.33
CA GLU A 142 1.11 13.10 -8.57
C GLU A 142 0.91 11.58 -8.69
N LYS A 143 1.80 10.92 -9.45
CA LYS A 143 1.77 9.47 -9.62
C LYS A 143 2.06 8.72 -8.32
N ARG A 144 3.00 9.23 -7.51
CA ARG A 144 3.24 8.68 -6.16
C ARG A 144 2.02 8.86 -5.26
N ALA A 145 1.35 10.01 -5.35
CA ALA A 145 0.12 10.26 -4.59
C ALA A 145 -1.01 9.32 -5.02
N LEU A 146 -1.20 9.11 -6.32
CA LEU A 146 -2.17 8.16 -6.86
C LEU A 146 -1.92 6.74 -6.36
N MET A 147 -0.66 6.28 -6.38
CA MET A 147 -0.30 4.97 -5.86
C MET A 147 -0.69 4.84 -4.39
N HIS A 148 -0.35 5.80 -3.52
CA HIS A 148 -0.77 5.74 -2.11
C HIS A 148 -2.29 5.76 -1.95
N ALA A 149 -3.00 6.62 -2.66
CA ALA A 149 -4.47 6.70 -2.57
C ALA A 149 -5.16 5.42 -3.04
N SER A 150 -4.54 4.65 -3.94
CA SER A 150 -5.13 3.43 -4.50
C SER A 150 -5.43 2.36 -3.46
N GLY A 151 -4.61 2.21 -2.41
CA GLY A 151 -4.89 1.26 -1.33
C GLY A 151 -6.22 1.52 -0.65
N VAL A 152 -6.52 2.79 -0.35
CA VAL A 152 -7.78 3.22 0.26
C VAL A 152 -8.96 2.96 -0.67
N ILE A 153 -8.79 3.23 -1.97
CA ILE A 153 -9.81 2.90 -2.98
C ILE A 153 -10.09 1.40 -2.97
N GLY A 154 -9.06 0.56 -2.97
CA GLY A 154 -9.19 -0.90 -2.88
C GLY A 154 -9.96 -1.35 -1.63
N THR A 155 -9.60 -0.80 -0.47
CA THR A 155 -10.31 -1.08 0.80
C THR A 155 -11.79 -0.70 0.73
N LEU A 156 -12.12 0.46 0.14
CA LEU A 156 -13.49 0.94 0.03
C LEU A 156 -14.33 0.16 -0.99
N LEU A 157 -13.72 -0.37 -2.05
CA LEU A 157 -14.42 -1.19 -3.05
C LEU A 157 -14.82 -2.57 -2.50
N ALA A 158 -14.05 -3.13 -1.56
CA ALA A 158 -14.31 -4.46 -1.00
C ALA A 158 -15.74 -4.67 -0.44
N PRO A 159 -16.26 -3.84 0.49
CA PRO A 159 -17.63 -3.99 0.97
C PRO A 159 -18.67 -3.73 -0.11
N LEU A 160 -18.39 -2.88 -1.12
CA LEU A 160 -19.31 -2.66 -2.25
C LEU A 160 -19.43 -3.90 -3.14
N ILE A 161 -18.31 -4.57 -3.43
CA ILE A 161 -18.30 -5.82 -4.19
C ILE A 161 -19.08 -6.91 -3.42
N ALA A 162 -18.83 -7.04 -2.11
CA ALA A 162 -19.55 -7.99 -1.28
C ALA A 162 -21.06 -7.66 -1.19
N ALA A 163 -21.43 -6.38 -1.08
CA ALA A 163 -22.82 -5.94 -1.09
C ALA A 163 -23.52 -6.26 -2.41
N HIS A 164 -22.83 -6.05 -3.53
CA HIS A 164 -23.33 -6.39 -4.85
C HIS A 164 -23.59 -7.89 -4.96
N ILE A 165 -22.64 -8.73 -4.55
CA ILE A 165 -22.80 -10.19 -4.52
C ILE A 165 -23.99 -10.60 -3.63
N ALA A 166 -24.11 -10.03 -2.43
CA ALA A 166 -25.24 -10.31 -1.53
C ALA A 166 -26.60 -9.93 -2.12
N PHE A 167 -26.67 -8.79 -2.81
CA PHE A 167 -27.91 -8.32 -3.44
C PHE A 167 -28.41 -9.28 -4.53
N TYR A 168 -27.51 -9.71 -5.42
CA TYR A 168 -27.87 -10.64 -6.51
C TYR A 168 -28.14 -12.06 -6.04
N SER A 169 -27.61 -12.45 -4.88
CA SER A 169 -27.91 -13.74 -4.25
C SER A 169 -29.19 -13.73 -3.39
N GLY A 170 -29.92 -12.60 -3.34
CA GLY A 170 -31.19 -12.49 -2.61
C GLY A 170 -31.08 -12.08 -1.13
N SER A 171 -29.87 -11.83 -0.62
CA SER A 171 -29.61 -11.40 0.76
C SER A 171 -29.63 -9.88 0.89
N ALA A 172 -30.78 -9.25 0.59
CA ALA A 172 -30.91 -7.79 0.55
C ALA A 172 -30.56 -7.08 1.87
N GLY A 173 -30.89 -7.67 3.02
CA GLY A 173 -30.54 -7.12 4.33
C GLY A 173 -29.03 -7.08 4.58
N VAL A 174 -28.31 -8.11 4.14
CA VAL A 174 -26.84 -8.16 4.21
C VAL A 174 -26.21 -7.14 3.27
N ALA A 175 -26.74 -7.01 2.05
CA ALA A 175 -26.28 -6.00 1.10
C ALA A 175 -26.41 -4.58 1.69
N GLN A 176 -27.56 -4.26 2.30
CA GLN A 176 -27.77 -2.97 2.97
C GLN A 176 -26.79 -2.75 4.11
N ASN A 177 -26.54 -3.75 4.95
CA ASN A 177 -25.56 -3.66 6.04
C ASN A 177 -24.15 -3.41 5.53
N LEU A 178 -23.75 -4.05 4.43
CA LEU A 178 -22.45 -3.83 3.79
C LEU A 178 -22.31 -2.43 3.18
N ILE A 179 -23.41 -1.85 2.67
CA ILE A 179 -23.43 -0.43 2.27
C ILE A 179 -23.24 0.49 3.48
N TYR A 180 -23.90 0.22 4.61
CA TYR A 180 -23.66 0.97 5.84
C TYR A 180 -22.22 0.85 6.33
N PHE A 181 -21.66 -0.36 6.26
CA PHE A 181 -20.26 -0.60 6.59
C PHE A 181 -19.31 0.17 5.65
N PHE A 182 -19.57 0.20 4.35
CA PHE A 182 -18.85 1.04 3.39
C PHE A 182 -18.87 2.53 3.76
N LEU A 183 -20.05 3.07 4.09
CA LEU A 183 -20.17 4.48 4.49
C LEU A 183 -19.40 4.77 5.79
N LEU A 184 -19.48 3.85 6.76
CA LEU A 184 -18.71 3.95 8.00
C LEU A 184 -17.19 3.89 7.73
N LEU A 185 -16.75 3.03 6.81
CA LEU A 185 -15.35 2.95 6.40
C LEU A 185 -14.87 4.24 5.74
N ILE A 186 -15.70 4.92 4.92
CA ILE A 186 -15.34 6.26 4.39
C ILE A 186 -15.04 7.21 5.55
N VAL A 187 -15.93 7.30 6.53
CA VAL A 187 -15.75 8.19 7.69
C VAL A 187 -14.49 7.80 8.46
N PHE A 188 -14.27 6.51 8.69
CA PHE A 188 -13.08 6.00 9.37
C PHE A 188 -11.79 6.36 8.63
N GLU A 189 -11.72 6.13 7.32
CA GLU A 189 -10.56 6.47 6.47
C GLU A 189 -10.31 7.98 6.46
N LEU A 190 -11.36 8.81 6.36
CA LEU A 190 -11.21 10.26 6.41
C LEU A 190 -10.69 10.76 7.76
N LEU A 191 -11.07 10.12 8.88
CA LEU A 191 -10.62 10.52 10.22
C LEU A 191 -9.22 10.01 10.56
N THR A 192 -8.86 8.80 10.10
CA THR A 192 -7.62 8.10 10.46
C THR A 192 -6.54 8.23 9.39
N SER A 193 -6.82 7.79 8.16
CA SER A 193 -5.88 7.71 7.04
C SER A 193 -5.32 9.08 6.63
N THR A 194 -6.08 10.16 6.85
CA THR A 194 -5.62 11.54 6.62
C THR A 194 -4.56 12.02 7.61
N LYS A 195 -4.51 11.41 8.81
CA LYS A 195 -3.54 11.72 9.87
C LYS A 195 -2.40 10.71 9.91
N ILE A 196 -2.73 9.43 9.74
CA ILE A 196 -1.82 8.29 9.79
C ILE A 196 -2.24 7.29 8.72
N GLY A 197 -1.42 7.10 7.69
CA GLY A 197 -1.72 6.12 6.65
C GLY A 197 -1.55 6.67 5.24
N ASP A 198 -2.34 6.14 4.32
CA ASP A 198 -2.11 6.30 2.89
C ASP A 198 -2.68 7.60 2.33
N LEU A 199 -3.81 8.11 2.82
CA LEU A 199 -4.28 9.44 2.43
C LEU A 199 -3.33 10.54 2.92
N MET A 200 -2.74 10.40 4.11
CA MET A 200 -1.70 11.32 4.60
C MET A 200 -0.48 11.29 3.66
N LYS A 201 0.00 10.09 3.27
CA LYS A 201 1.12 9.95 2.32
C LYS A 201 0.74 10.55 0.97
N ALA A 202 -0.45 10.25 0.45
CA ALA A 202 -0.94 10.76 -0.82
C ALA A 202 -0.99 12.29 -0.82
N LYS A 203 -1.59 12.89 0.22
CA LYS A 203 -1.62 14.36 0.42
C LYS A 203 -0.21 14.95 0.47
N ARG A 204 0.71 14.32 1.20
CA ARG A 204 2.11 14.76 1.30
C ARG A 204 2.81 14.71 -0.05
N GLU A 205 2.63 13.63 -0.82
CA GLU A 205 3.24 13.51 -2.14
C GLU A 205 2.63 14.51 -3.13
N TYR A 206 1.29 14.67 -3.13
CA TYR A 206 0.59 15.63 -4.00
C TYR A 206 0.98 17.09 -3.70
N GLY A 207 1.24 17.42 -2.43
CA GLY A 207 1.73 18.75 -2.03
C GLY A 207 3.12 19.11 -2.58
N LEU A 208 3.84 18.16 -3.18
CA LEU A 208 5.12 18.37 -3.86
C LEU A 208 4.95 18.60 -5.37
N LYS A 209 3.74 18.94 -5.84
CA LYS A 209 3.42 19.19 -7.26
C LYS A 209 4.06 20.47 -7.84
N ASN A 210 4.65 21.33 -7.00
CA ASN A 210 5.34 22.55 -7.45
C ASN A 210 6.63 22.22 -8.20
#